data_AF-A0A0X3PUW8-F1
#
_entry.id   AF-A0A0X3PUW8-F1
#
_cell.length_a   1.000
_cell.length_b   1.000
_cell.length_c   1.000
_cell.angle_alpha   90.00
_cell.angle_beta   90.00
_cell.angle_gamma   90.00
#
_symmetry.space_group_name_H-M   'P 1'
#
loop_
_entity.id
_entity.type
_entity.pdbx_description
1 polymer ?
#
loop_
_entity_poly.entity_id
_entity_poly.type
_entity_poly.pdbx_seq_one_letter_code
_entity_poly.pdbx_strand_id
1 'polypeptide(L)'
;MRIILEKLEKRFLFNFYGSRLTNMIEKPEWYLTEVQTWMVLNDQWLTWIQDEHLRCPLPSTPLRVEFMRGLIGFVVDKMKFDLGLIAKPPKSYCSDPLLPANKPQFGRVDEASKEHPYGLDSSPLATDPDLFGHLIDEVLNFENRLDGLCYPVHELRPVDVLTRLDVLHRWLCLESEIAHRRMQDLLTKTQTLVPEKSSDSPTTPQCAEDFVALVYAISRRGVQLRDAKARAYFFRVQQSLLFTFLSTLSDRLPWLRGEKTKWETTPSANRSDSAVTSDPAVWTAVLNALFFVCETMQDWTNDQYFVELWEDRDIRKLLEHPDPWIDEPSPFEEDSSKKSTVYGWKTISTRLADALEEQPSPKSPTSHEFSLSCPGVFADMFEVYERQIRQGLEAVVSS
;
A
#
# COMPACT_ATOMS: atom_id res chain seq x y z
N MET A 1 38.07 2.09 -2.06
CA MET A 1 36.80 2.73 -1.65
C MET A 1 36.96 3.88 -0.68
N ARG A 2 37.52 3.67 0.51
CA ARG A 2 37.65 4.69 1.58
C ARG A 2 38.11 6.07 1.09
N ILE A 3 39.16 6.15 0.28
CA ILE A 3 39.72 7.41 -0.24
C ILE A 3 38.69 8.23 -1.04
N ILE A 4 37.85 7.55 -1.83
CA ILE A 4 36.85 8.21 -2.69
C ILE A 4 35.66 8.65 -1.84
N LEU A 5 35.17 7.75 -0.97
CA LEU A 5 34.00 8.01 -0.13
C LEU A 5 34.26 9.05 0.96
N GLU A 6 35.46 9.13 1.55
CA GLU A 6 35.75 10.05 2.66
C GLU A 6 35.49 11.52 2.32
N LYS A 7 35.83 11.95 1.10
CA LYS A 7 35.59 13.34 0.67
C LYS A 7 34.10 13.62 0.48
N LEU A 8 33.37 12.66 -0.08
CA LEU A 8 31.93 12.76 -0.29
C LEU A 8 31.17 12.69 1.03
N GLU A 9 31.60 11.83 1.95
CA GLU A 9 31.06 11.73 3.29
C GLU A 9 31.20 13.05 4.05
N LYS A 10 32.39 13.66 4.06
CA LYS A 10 32.61 14.98 4.68
C LYS A 10 31.69 16.05 4.06
N ARG A 11 31.53 16.04 2.74
CA ARG A 11 30.62 16.96 2.04
C ARG A 11 29.17 16.69 2.41
N PHE A 12 28.74 15.44 2.49
CA PHE A 12 27.38 15.04 2.85
C PHE A 12 27.06 15.47 4.29
N LEU A 13 27.92 15.10 5.24
CA LEU A 13 27.81 15.46 6.65
C LEU A 13 27.76 16.97 6.85
N PHE A 14 28.60 17.71 6.12
CA PHE A 14 28.63 19.17 6.21
C PHE A 14 27.34 19.83 5.73
N ASN A 15 26.75 19.36 4.62
CA ASN A 15 25.59 20.01 4.00
C ASN A 15 24.26 19.56 4.59
N PHE A 16 24.14 18.28 4.93
CA PHE A 16 22.86 17.67 5.28
C PHE A 16 22.74 17.36 6.77
N TYR A 17 23.64 17.88 7.61
CA TYR A 17 23.47 17.82 9.06
C TYR A 17 23.77 19.17 9.69
N GLY A 18 23.29 19.37 10.92
CA GLY A 18 23.46 20.62 11.66
C GLY A 18 22.58 21.75 11.12
N SER A 19 23.08 22.98 11.19
CA SER A 19 22.32 24.22 10.95
C SER A 19 22.49 24.82 9.54
N ARG A 20 22.93 24.03 8.55
CA ARG A 20 23.06 24.52 7.18
C ARG A 20 21.69 24.74 6.54
N LEU A 21 21.60 25.75 5.68
CA LEU A 21 20.42 26.00 4.86
C LEU A 21 20.07 24.84 3.94
N THR A 22 21.06 24.02 3.56
CA THR A 22 20.90 22.81 2.76
C THR A 22 20.38 21.61 3.55
N ASN A 23 20.29 21.70 4.88
CA ASN A 23 19.67 20.68 5.71
C ASN A 23 18.21 21.05 6.00
N MET A 24 17.32 20.73 5.06
CA MET A 24 15.89 20.96 5.18
C MET A 24 15.14 19.63 5.18
N ILE A 25 14.40 19.37 6.26
CA ILE A 25 13.66 18.12 6.42
C ILE A 25 12.49 17.99 5.44
N GLU A 26 11.94 19.13 5.02
CA GLU A 26 10.88 19.24 4.00
C GLU A 26 11.39 18.98 2.57
N LYS A 27 12.72 18.90 2.39
CA LYS A 27 13.38 18.80 1.09
C LYS A 27 14.28 17.56 0.99
N PRO A 28 13.73 16.34 1.16
CA PRO A 28 14.51 15.11 1.02
C PRO A 28 15.14 14.97 -0.36
N GLU A 29 14.53 15.56 -1.40
CA GLU A 29 15.06 15.57 -2.76
C GLU A 29 16.47 16.16 -2.87
N TRP A 30 16.89 17.03 -1.94
CA TRP A 30 18.21 17.66 -2.00
C TRP A 30 19.35 16.68 -1.72
N TYR A 31 19.25 15.90 -0.64
CA TYR A 31 20.30 14.92 -0.35
C TYR A 31 20.21 13.70 -1.27
N LEU A 32 18.99 13.31 -1.69
CA LEU A 32 18.76 12.23 -2.65
C LEU A 32 19.37 12.58 -4.02
N THR A 33 19.07 13.76 -4.55
CA THR A 33 19.59 14.19 -5.86
C THR A 33 21.10 14.37 -5.84
N GLU A 34 21.67 14.90 -4.75
CA GLU A 34 23.11 15.07 -4.62
C GLU A 34 23.82 13.70 -4.65
N VAL A 35 23.33 12.73 -3.89
CA VAL A 35 23.89 11.36 -3.87
C VAL A 35 23.73 10.68 -5.22
N GLN A 36 22.56 10.78 -5.83
CA GLN A 36 22.32 10.22 -7.16
C GLN A 36 23.27 10.83 -8.20
N THR A 37 23.50 12.14 -8.14
CA THR A 37 24.43 12.84 -9.03
C THR A 37 25.84 12.27 -8.86
N TRP A 38 26.30 12.03 -7.62
CA TRP A 38 27.59 11.40 -7.39
C TRP A 38 27.66 9.97 -7.93
N MET A 39 26.59 9.18 -7.82
CA MET A 39 26.56 7.84 -8.43
C MET A 39 26.73 7.92 -9.95
N VAL A 40 25.90 8.71 -10.63
CA VAL A 40 25.90 8.84 -12.09
C VAL A 40 27.24 9.35 -12.61
N LEU A 41 27.81 10.39 -11.98
CA LEU A 41 29.07 10.99 -12.42
C LEU A 41 30.27 10.04 -12.29
N ASN A 42 30.21 9.08 -11.38
CA ASN A 42 31.34 8.17 -11.11
C ASN A 42 31.15 6.77 -11.70
N ASP A 43 29.96 6.39 -12.15
CA ASP A 43 29.65 5.03 -12.60
C ASP A 43 30.56 4.54 -13.73
N GLN A 44 30.64 5.30 -14.83
CA GLN A 44 31.46 4.93 -15.99
C GLN A 44 32.95 4.97 -15.65
N TRP A 45 33.40 5.97 -14.89
CA TRP A 45 34.80 6.10 -14.51
C TRP A 45 35.27 4.97 -13.59
N LEU A 46 34.45 4.56 -12.63
CA LEU A 46 34.76 3.44 -11.74
C LEU A 46 34.80 2.11 -12.48
N THR A 47 33.89 1.93 -13.44
CA THR A 47 33.88 0.75 -14.32
C THR A 47 35.18 0.70 -15.14
N TRP A 48 35.55 1.80 -15.78
CA TRP A 48 36.79 1.91 -16.55
C TRP A 48 38.05 1.68 -15.69
N ILE A 49 38.13 2.25 -14.49
CA ILE A 49 39.26 2.01 -13.58
C ILE A 49 39.38 0.54 -13.19
N GLN A 50 38.26 -0.11 -12.88
CA GLN A 50 38.26 -1.51 -12.51
C GLN A 50 38.82 -2.37 -13.65
N ASP A 51 38.32 -2.17 -14.86
CA ASP A 51 38.61 -3.03 -16.00
C ASP A 51 40.02 -2.79 -16.57
N GLU A 52 40.43 -1.53 -16.69
CA GLU A 52 41.70 -1.16 -17.36
C GLU A 52 42.90 -1.07 -16.42
N HIS A 53 42.70 -0.51 -15.22
CA HIS A 53 43.81 -0.14 -14.33
C HIS A 53 44.03 -1.14 -13.20
N LEU A 54 42.97 -1.65 -12.60
CA LEU A 54 43.11 -2.52 -11.44
C LEU A 54 43.39 -3.97 -11.83
N ARG A 55 42.97 -4.41 -13.04
CA ARG A 55 43.14 -5.80 -13.55
C ARG A 55 42.95 -6.86 -12.45
N CYS A 56 42.00 -6.62 -11.54
CA CYS A 56 41.79 -7.48 -10.39
C CYS A 56 41.28 -8.83 -10.86
N PRO A 57 41.75 -9.97 -10.31
CA PRO A 57 40.94 -11.18 -10.38
C PRO A 57 39.56 -10.85 -9.79
N LEU A 58 38.49 -11.18 -10.52
CA LEU A 58 37.10 -10.78 -10.26
C LEU A 58 36.83 -10.52 -8.77
N PRO A 59 36.75 -9.25 -8.32
CA PRO A 59 36.25 -8.98 -6.97
C PRO A 59 34.85 -9.57 -6.87
N SER A 60 34.46 -10.09 -5.70
CA SER A 60 33.10 -10.64 -5.53
C SER A 60 32.00 -9.61 -5.84
N THR A 61 32.34 -8.32 -5.74
CA THR A 61 31.45 -7.19 -5.96
C THR A 61 32.15 -6.13 -6.82
N PRO A 62 31.53 -5.61 -7.89
CA PRO A 62 32.12 -4.55 -8.71
C PRO A 62 32.39 -3.27 -7.93
N LEU A 63 33.46 -2.56 -8.31
CA LEU A 63 33.92 -1.29 -7.73
C LEU A 63 32.80 -0.24 -7.73
N ARG A 64 32.04 -0.14 -8.82
CA ARG A 64 30.89 0.77 -8.93
C ARG A 64 29.80 0.47 -7.88
N VAL A 65 29.55 -0.81 -7.59
CA VAL A 65 28.55 -1.26 -6.61
C VAL A 65 29.00 -0.95 -5.19
N GLU A 66 30.26 -1.23 -4.88
CA GLU A 66 30.87 -0.90 -3.58
C GLU A 66 30.81 0.62 -3.29
N PHE A 67 31.02 1.44 -4.32
CA PHE A 67 30.88 2.88 -4.22
C PHE A 67 29.43 3.31 -3.98
N MET A 68 28.49 2.80 -4.79
CA MET A 68 27.06 3.07 -4.62
C MET A 68 26.55 2.65 -3.24
N ARG A 69 26.97 1.48 -2.74
CA ARG A 69 26.62 1.01 -1.38
C ARG A 69 27.05 2.00 -0.30
N GLY A 70 28.28 2.53 -0.40
CA GLY A 70 28.76 3.56 0.51
C GLY A 70 27.89 4.82 0.50
N LEU A 71 27.49 5.28 -0.69
CA LEU A 71 26.64 6.45 -0.85
C LEU A 71 25.19 6.21 -0.37
N ILE A 72 24.63 5.02 -0.60
CA ILE A 72 23.31 4.64 -0.08
C ILE A 72 23.32 4.60 1.45
N GLY A 73 24.43 4.20 2.06
CA GLY A 73 24.62 4.32 3.50
C GLY A 73 24.31 5.72 4.02
N PHE A 74 24.82 6.77 3.36
CA PHE A 74 24.57 8.17 3.74
C PHE A 74 23.09 8.52 3.68
N VAL A 75 22.39 8.07 2.64
CA VAL A 75 20.95 8.28 2.44
C VAL A 75 20.15 7.59 3.53
N VAL A 76 20.41 6.29 3.76
CA VAL A 76 19.69 5.48 4.76
C VAL A 76 19.87 6.05 6.15
N ASP A 77 21.07 6.48 6.51
CA ASP A 77 21.31 7.09 7.80
C ASP A 77 20.63 8.43 7.97
N LYS A 78 20.67 9.26 6.94
CA LYS A 78 19.99 10.56 6.95
C LYS A 78 18.49 10.36 7.13
N MET A 79 17.91 9.41 6.40
CA MET A 79 16.50 9.04 6.55
C MET A 79 16.20 8.57 7.97
N LYS A 80 17.01 7.67 8.54
CA LYS A 80 16.83 7.20 9.92
C LYS A 80 16.91 8.36 10.93
N PHE A 81 17.85 9.28 10.74
CA PHE A 81 18.01 10.43 11.61
C PHE A 81 16.81 11.38 11.49
N ASP A 82 16.40 11.70 10.26
CA ASP A 82 15.28 12.60 10.00
C ASP A 82 13.96 12.01 10.49
N LEU A 83 13.76 10.70 10.37
CA LEU A 83 12.59 9.99 10.91
C LEU A 83 12.63 9.84 12.44
N GLY A 84 13.70 10.26 13.11
CA GLY A 84 13.84 10.12 14.57
C GLY A 84 14.12 8.68 15.03
N LEU A 85 14.49 7.78 14.12
CA LEU A 85 14.87 6.40 14.43
C LEU A 85 16.24 6.32 15.10
N ILE A 86 17.10 7.32 14.89
CA ILE A 86 18.39 7.48 15.57
C ILE A 86 18.51 8.89 16.15
N ALA A 87 18.99 8.99 17.40
CA ALA A 87 19.05 10.27 18.12
C ALA A 87 20.22 11.18 17.72
N LYS A 88 21.27 10.60 17.11
CA LYS A 88 22.49 11.33 16.74
C LYS A 88 22.87 10.99 15.32
N PRO A 89 23.46 11.96 14.59
CA PRO A 89 24.03 11.67 13.28
C PRO A 89 25.09 10.57 13.40
N PRO A 90 25.19 9.68 12.40
CA PRO A 90 26.20 8.63 12.40
C PRO A 90 27.61 9.21 12.48
N LYS A 91 28.52 8.45 13.09
CA LYS A 91 29.95 8.76 13.02
C LYS A 91 30.45 8.46 11.61
N SER A 92 31.49 9.19 11.18
CA SER A 92 32.09 8.97 9.86
C SER A 92 32.58 7.53 9.70
N TYR A 93 32.02 6.83 8.71
CA TYR A 93 32.38 5.47 8.29
C TYR A 93 33.84 5.38 7.86
N CYS A 94 34.34 6.43 7.20
CA CYS A 94 35.71 6.45 6.70
C CYS A 94 36.74 6.85 7.76
N SER A 95 36.35 7.07 9.02
CA SER A 95 37.25 7.52 10.10
C SER A 95 37.70 6.39 11.04
N ASP A 96 36.99 5.25 11.09
CA ASP A 96 37.35 4.17 12.02
C ASP A 96 38.58 3.35 11.56
N PRO A 97 39.48 2.95 12.48
CA PRO A 97 40.58 2.02 12.19
C PRO A 97 40.07 0.61 11.91
N LEU A 98 40.74 -0.09 10.98
CA LEU A 98 40.40 -1.44 10.51
C LEU A 98 40.16 -2.43 11.67
N LEU A 99 38.94 -2.96 11.79
CA LEU A 99 38.74 -4.31 12.32
C LEU A 99 38.69 -5.31 11.14
N PRO A 100 39.16 -6.57 11.33
CA PRO A 100 39.43 -7.50 10.24
C PRO A 100 38.19 -7.83 9.39
N ALA A 101 38.44 -8.11 8.11
CA ALA A 101 37.49 -8.26 7.00
C ALA A 101 36.42 -9.38 7.10
N ASN A 102 36.22 -9.99 8.27
CA ASN A 102 35.26 -11.09 8.49
C ASN A 102 33.97 -10.67 9.22
N LYS A 103 33.65 -9.37 9.27
CA LYS A 103 32.32 -8.91 9.68
C LYS A 103 31.73 -8.02 8.58
N PRO A 104 30.48 -8.25 8.13
CA PRO A 104 29.80 -7.30 7.26
C PRO A 104 29.79 -5.93 7.94
N GLN A 105 30.45 -4.95 7.34
CA GLN A 105 30.60 -3.59 7.88
C GLN A 105 29.33 -2.76 7.69
N PHE A 106 28.39 -3.24 6.88
CA PHE A 106 27.07 -2.66 6.68
C PHE A 106 26.04 -3.56 7.36
N GLY A 107 25.28 -2.99 8.29
CA GLY A 107 24.34 -3.74 9.13
C GLY A 107 24.90 -4.10 10.50
N ARG A 108 25.51 -3.13 11.21
CA ARG A 108 25.57 -3.23 12.66
C ARG A 108 24.11 -3.23 13.14
N VAL A 109 23.59 -4.43 13.42
CA VAL A 109 22.44 -4.59 14.29
C VAL A 109 22.92 -4.04 15.63
N ASP A 110 22.54 -2.80 15.92
CA ASP A 110 22.77 -2.23 17.23
C ASP A 110 22.17 -3.20 18.24
N GLU A 111 23.00 -3.55 19.22
CA GLU A 111 22.66 -4.43 20.32
C GLU A 111 21.28 -4.04 20.88
N ALA A 112 20.37 -4.99 20.84
CA ALA A 112 19.12 -4.93 21.57
C ALA A 112 19.43 -4.69 23.06
N SER A 113 19.33 -3.45 23.53
CA SER A 113 19.04 -3.10 24.94
C SER A 113 19.13 -1.60 25.17
N LYS A 114 18.01 -0.92 24.94
CA LYS A 114 17.31 -0.02 25.88
C LYS A 114 16.19 0.65 25.10
N GLU A 115 14.96 0.58 25.58
CA GLU A 115 13.86 1.41 25.08
C GLU A 115 14.36 2.86 24.96
N HIS A 116 14.46 3.34 23.72
CA HIS A 116 14.98 4.67 23.43
C HIS A 116 13.83 5.67 23.55
N PRO A 117 14.02 6.81 24.24
CA PRO A 117 12.97 7.84 24.39
C PRO A 117 12.70 8.62 23.09
N TYR A 118 13.23 8.16 21.96
CA TYR A 118 13.08 8.75 20.64
C TYR A 118 12.48 7.70 19.72
N GLY A 119 11.28 7.98 19.23
CA GLY A 119 10.57 7.18 18.25
C GLY A 119 10.06 8.10 17.12
N LEU A 120 9.35 7.52 16.16
CA LEU A 120 8.76 8.26 15.04
C LEU A 120 7.98 9.50 15.50
N ASP A 121 7.30 9.42 16.65
CA ASP A 121 6.50 10.52 17.20
C ASP A 121 7.31 11.76 17.61
N SER A 122 8.64 11.64 17.72
CA SER A 122 9.53 12.76 18.01
C SER A 122 9.96 13.55 16.77
N SER A 123 9.76 12.98 15.57
CA SER A 123 10.17 13.61 14.32
C SER A 123 9.00 14.32 13.64
N PRO A 124 9.14 15.61 13.29
CA PRO A 124 8.14 16.31 12.49
C PRO A 124 7.93 15.67 11.11
N LEU A 125 8.97 15.05 10.53
CA LEU A 125 8.89 14.36 9.24
C LEU A 125 8.01 13.12 9.29
N ALA A 126 7.99 12.43 10.42
CA ALA A 126 7.19 11.21 10.59
C ALA A 126 5.77 11.50 11.11
N THR A 127 5.54 12.66 11.74
CA THR A 127 4.22 13.06 12.27
C THR A 127 3.38 13.84 11.28
N ASP A 128 4.00 14.65 10.41
CA ASP A 128 3.30 15.45 9.42
C ASP A 128 2.96 14.59 8.17
N PRO A 129 1.68 14.37 7.85
CA PRO A 129 1.25 13.56 6.70
C PRO A 129 1.81 14.03 5.36
N ASP A 130 1.92 15.35 5.14
CA ASP A 130 2.35 15.92 3.87
C ASP A 130 3.87 15.75 3.69
N LEU A 131 4.63 15.99 4.77
CA LEU A 131 6.09 15.78 4.76
C LEU A 131 6.43 14.29 4.60
N PHE A 132 5.72 13.42 5.32
CA PHE A 132 5.94 11.98 5.26
C PHE A 132 5.59 11.41 3.87
N GLY A 133 4.45 11.83 3.31
CA GLY A 133 4.04 11.48 1.95
C GLY A 133 5.06 11.91 0.90
N HIS A 134 5.56 13.15 1.01
CA HIS A 134 6.60 13.68 0.12
C HIS A 134 7.91 12.88 0.21
N LEU A 135 8.35 12.52 1.42
CA LEU A 135 9.52 11.65 1.60
C LEU A 135 9.33 10.30 0.90
N ILE A 136 8.18 9.66 1.06
CA ILE A 136 7.89 8.37 0.42
C ILE A 136 8.00 8.50 -1.10
N ASP A 137 7.37 9.52 -1.69
CA ASP A 137 7.40 9.72 -3.14
C ASP A 137 8.82 9.93 -3.66
N GLU A 138 9.64 10.75 -2.98
CA GLU A 138 11.03 10.98 -3.35
C GLU A 138 11.90 9.73 -3.20
N VAL A 139 11.67 8.91 -2.17
CA VAL A 139 12.39 7.65 -1.96
C VAL A 139 12.03 6.62 -3.04
N LEU A 140 10.74 6.46 -3.36
CA LEU A 140 10.29 5.56 -4.43
C LEU A 140 10.84 6.01 -5.80
N ASN A 141 10.86 7.32 -6.07
CA ASN A 141 11.52 7.86 -7.26
C ASN A 141 13.02 7.55 -7.28
N PHE A 142 13.71 7.64 -6.15
CA PHE A 142 15.11 7.30 -6.02
C PHE A 142 15.37 5.80 -6.28
N GLU A 143 14.52 4.90 -5.78
CA GLU A 143 14.62 3.46 -6.08
C GLU A 143 14.54 3.15 -7.58
N ASN A 144 13.57 3.75 -8.28
CA ASN A 144 13.43 3.59 -9.73
C ASN A 144 14.70 4.02 -10.48
N ARG A 145 15.39 5.04 -9.98
CA ARG A 145 16.67 5.53 -10.52
C ARG A 145 17.83 4.59 -10.18
N LEU A 146 17.84 3.96 -9.00
CA LEU A 146 18.82 2.93 -8.64
C LEU A 146 18.71 1.69 -9.54
N ASP A 147 17.49 1.30 -9.90
CA ASP A 147 17.25 0.19 -10.81
C ASP A 147 17.76 0.52 -12.23
N GLY A 148 17.62 1.76 -12.68
CA GLY A 148 18.26 2.26 -13.91
C GLY A 148 19.80 2.23 -13.89
N LEU A 149 20.42 2.27 -12.70
CA LEU A 149 21.88 2.10 -12.52
C LEU A 149 22.31 0.63 -12.35
N CYS A 150 21.37 -0.30 -12.44
CA CYS A 150 21.57 -1.73 -12.18
C CYS A 150 22.20 -1.97 -10.80
N TYR A 151 21.75 -1.24 -9.77
CA TYR A 151 22.18 -1.47 -8.40
C TYR A 151 21.65 -2.84 -7.91
N PRO A 152 22.47 -3.70 -7.27
CA PRO A 152 22.03 -5.05 -6.92
C PRO A 152 20.81 -5.10 -5.99
N VAL A 153 20.08 -6.19 -6.08
CA VAL A 153 18.82 -6.37 -5.34
C VAL A 153 18.99 -6.82 -3.90
N HIS A 154 20.12 -7.46 -3.59
CA HIS A 154 20.46 -8.01 -2.28
C HIS A 154 21.26 -7.04 -1.41
N GLU A 155 21.51 -5.83 -1.92
CA GLU A 155 22.21 -4.78 -1.19
C GLU A 155 21.20 -3.83 -0.51
N LEU A 156 21.65 -3.16 0.55
CA LEU A 156 20.86 -2.19 1.30
C LEU A 156 20.32 -1.08 0.39
N ARG A 157 19.05 -0.72 0.56
CA ARG A 157 18.35 0.30 -0.23
C ARG A 157 17.55 1.27 0.66
N PRO A 158 17.33 2.52 0.22
CA PRO A 158 16.50 3.48 0.94
C PRO A 158 15.09 2.97 1.29
N VAL A 159 14.46 2.19 0.40
CA VAL A 159 13.15 1.59 0.65
C VAL A 159 13.14 0.63 1.84
N ASP A 160 14.28 0.07 2.24
CA ASP A 160 14.40 -0.81 3.41
C ASP A 160 14.13 -0.04 4.71
N VAL A 161 14.28 1.30 4.72
CA VAL A 161 13.90 2.13 5.87
C VAL A 161 12.38 2.27 5.95
N LEU A 162 11.70 2.38 4.80
CA LEU A 162 10.24 2.49 4.72
C LEU A 162 9.51 1.18 5.03
N THR A 163 10.15 0.04 4.78
CA THR A 163 9.61 -1.30 5.07
C THR A 163 9.89 -1.79 6.48
N ARG A 164 10.61 -1.01 7.31
CA ARG A 164 10.64 -1.26 8.75
C ARG A 164 9.23 -1.19 9.32
N LEU A 165 8.88 -2.13 10.20
CA LEU A 165 7.50 -2.32 10.65
C LEU A 165 6.85 -1.06 11.24
N ASP A 166 7.59 -0.30 12.05
CA ASP A 166 7.16 0.95 12.67
C ASP A 166 6.85 2.05 11.61
N VAL A 167 7.75 2.22 10.64
CA VAL A 167 7.61 3.19 9.54
C VAL A 167 6.52 2.75 8.56
N LEU A 168 6.49 1.46 8.23
CA LEU A 168 5.53 0.86 7.32
C LEU A 168 4.11 0.94 7.86
N HIS A 169 3.93 0.70 9.16
CA HIS A 169 2.63 0.88 9.82
C HIS A 169 2.11 2.31 9.65
N ARG A 170 2.96 3.31 9.91
CA ARG A 170 2.62 4.73 9.71
C ARG A 170 2.24 5.01 8.24
N TRP A 171 3.00 4.44 7.30
CA TRP A 171 2.71 4.57 5.88
C TRP A 171 1.36 3.95 5.49
N LEU A 172 1.08 2.73 5.92
CA LEU A 172 -0.21 2.07 5.67
C LEU A 172 -1.38 2.87 6.25
N CYS A 173 -1.22 3.49 7.43
CA CYS A 173 -2.24 4.35 8.02
C CYS A 173 -2.51 5.58 7.16
N LEU A 174 -1.45 6.26 6.70
CA LEU A 174 -1.57 7.42 5.82
C LEU A 174 -2.31 7.07 4.53
N GLU A 175 -1.90 5.99 3.86
CA GLU A 175 -2.49 5.53 2.61
C GLU A 175 -3.94 5.12 2.79
N SER A 176 -4.23 4.36 3.84
CA SER A 176 -5.58 3.95 4.21
C SER A 176 -6.47 5.17 4.44
N GLU A 177 -6.01 6.17 5.19
CA GLU A 177 -6.81 7.37 5.47
C GLU A 177 -7.11 8.16 4.19
N ILE A 178 -6.10 8.39 3.35
CA ILE A 178 -6.26 9.10 2.07
C ILE A 178 -7.25 8.34 1.17
N ALA A 179 -7.12 7.02 1.07
CA ALA A 179 -7.97 6.19 0.22
C ALA A 179 -9.42 6.14 0.72
N HIS A 180 -9.64 5.92 2.01
CA HIS A 180 -10.99 5.87 2.56
C HIS A 180 -11.69 7.23 2.43
N ARG A 181 -10.98 8.35 2.62
CA ARG A 181 -11.54 9.70 2.39
C ARG A 181 -12.01 9.87 0.95
N ARG A 182 -11.17 9.51 -0.03
CA ARG A 182 -11.53 9.57 -1.46
C ARG A 182 -12.69 8.64 -1.80
N MET A 183 -12.70 7.42 -1.27
CA MET A 183 -13.81 6.48 -1.44
C MET A 183 -15.13 7.03 -0.89
N GLN A 184 -15.12 7.68 0.27
CA GLN A 184 -16.31 8.32 0.83
C GLN A 184 -16.81 9.48 -0.03
N ASP A 185 -15.91 10.27 -0.61
CA ASP A 185 -16.27 11.32 -1.57
C ASP A 185 -16.95 10.72 -2.81
N LEU A 186 -16.45 9.59 -3.32
CA LEU A 186 -17.07 8.84 -4.43
C LEU A 186 -18.45 8.31 -4.05
N LEU A 187 -18.60 7.67 -2.89
CA LEU A 187 -19.87 7.13 -2.40
C LEU A 187 -20.92 8.21 -2.15
N THR A 188 -20.50 9.40 -1.72
CA THR A 188 -21.39 10.55 -1.55
C THR A 188 -21.92 11.05 -2.89
N LYS A 189 -21.04 11.19 -3.91
CA LYS A 189 -21.44 11.49 -5.29
C LYS A 189 -22.37 10.42 -5.87
N THR A 190 -22.21 9.17 -5.42
CA THR A 190 -23.03 8.02 -5.83
C THR A 190 -24.47 8.10 -5.29
N GLN A 191 -24.75 8.92 -4.27
CA GLN A 191 -26.13 9.11 -3.75
C GLN A 191 -27.05 9.84 -4.74
N THR A 192 -26.47 10.54 -5.73
CA THR A 192 -27.21 11.23 -6.78
C THR A 192 -27.13 10.52 -8.12
N LEU A 193 -26.81 9.21 -8.16
CA LEU A 193 -26.78 8.41 -9.39
C LEU A 193 -28.14 8.47 -10.09
N VAL A 194 -28.27 9.38 -11.04
CA VAL A 194 -29.33 9.36 -12.03
C VAL A 194 -28.77 8.57 -13.21
N PRO A 195 -29.40 7.46 -13.61
CA PRO A 195 -28.97 6.77 -14.82
C PRO A 195 -29.06 7.74 -16.00
N GLU A 196 -27.98 7.87 -16.77
CA GLU A 196 -27.99 8.67 -17.99
C GLU A 196 -29.06 8.11 -18.93
N LYS A 197 -30.10 8.91 -19.17
CA LYS A 197 -31.24 8.54 -20.00
C LYS A 197 -30.86 8.61 -21.48
N SER A 198 -30.05 7.70 -22.02
CA SER A 198 -29.94 7.58 -23.49
C SER A 198 -29.23 6.35 -24.10
N SER A 199 -28.77 5.35 -23.36
CA SER A 199 -28.16 4.15 -24.00
C SER A 199 -28.92 2.87 -23.70
N ASP A 200 -29.24 2.11 -24.75
CA ASP A 200 -29.81 0.74 -24.69
C ASP A 200 -28.83 -0.32 -24.12
N SER A 201 -27.65 0.09 -23.64
CA SER A 201 -26.65 -0.78 -22.99
C SER A 201 -26.54 -0.49 -21.49
N PRO A 202 -26.31 -1.50 -20.64
CA PRO A 202 -26.03 -1.28 -19.23
C PRO A 202 -24.73 -0.48 -19.09
N THR A 203 -24.83 0.80 -18.76
CA THR A 203 -23.67 1.67 -18.56
C THR A 203 -23.14 1.46 -17.13
N THR A 204 -21.85 1.15 -17.03
CA THR A 204 -21.14 1.12 -15.75
C THR A 204 -21.16 2.53 -15.14
N PRO A 205 -21.54 2.70 -13.87
CA PRO A 205 -21.48 4.02 -13.24
C PRO A 205 -20.04 4.51 -13.11
N GLN A 206 -19.79 5.79 -13.43
CA GLN A 206 -18.46 6.42 -13.31
C GLN A 206 -17.83 6.24 -11.91
N CYS A 207 -18.65 6.20 -10.85
CA CYS A 207 -18.16 5.98 -9.49
C CYS A 207 -17.43 4.64 -9.31
N ALA A 208 -17.80 3.61 -10.08
CA ALA A 208 -17.16 2.31 -10.02
C ALA A 208 -15.79 2.32 -10.72
N GLU A 209 -15.69 3.01 -11.86
CA GLU A 209 -14.42 3.22 -12.56
C GLU A 209 -13.44 4.06 -11.72
N ASP A 210 -13.90 5.18 -11.17
CA ASP A 210 -13.10 6.05 -10.30
C ASP A 210 -12.63 5.29 -9.05
N PHE A 211 -13.48 4.41 -8.51
CA PHE A 211 -13.14 3.56 -7.37
C PHE A 211 -12.09 2.50 -7.73
N VAL A 212 -12.22 1.82 -8.87
CA VAL A 212 -11.20 0.89 -9.36
C VAL A 212 -9.86 1.58 -9.58
N ALA A 213 -9.86 2.79 -10.15
CA ALA A 213 -8.65 3.59 -10.34
C ALA A 213 -8.00 3.97 -8.99
N LEU A 214 -8.81 4.26 -7.97
CA LEU A 214 -8.33 4.51 -6.61
C LEU A 214 -7.67 3.26 -5.99
N VAL A 215 -8.30 2.08 -6.10
CA VAL A 215 -7.73 0.82 -5.60
C VAL A 215 -6.42 0.52 -6.31
N TYR A 216 -6.36 0.65 -7.64
CA TYR A 216 -5.14 0.46 -8.42
C TYR A 216 -4.03 1.42 -8.02
N ALA A 217 -4.34 2.68 -7.69
CA ALA A 217 -3.35 3.65 -7.21
C ALA A 217 -2.67 3.21 -5.90
N ILE A 218 -3.42 2.59 -4.98
CA ILE A 218 -2.88 1.96 -3.76
C ILE A 218 -2.01 0.76 -4.12
N SER A 219 -2.46 -0.09 -5.06
CA SER A 219 -1.69 -1.25 -5.54
C SER A 219 -0.34 -0.86 -6.13
N ARG A 220 -0.27 0.21 -6.92
CA ARG A 220 0.99 0.68 -7.53
C ARG A 220 2.06 1.08 -6.52
N ARG A 221 1.67 1.56 -5.33
CA ARG A 221 2.63 1.91 -4.27
C ARG A 221 3.18 0.65 -3.61
N GLY A 222 2.33 -0.34 -3.35
CA GLY A 222 2.74 -1.66 -2.85
C GLY A 222 3.63 -2.44 -3.83
N VAL A 223 3.33 -2.44 -5.13
CA VAL A 223 4.10 -3.16 -6.18
C VAL A 223 5.57 -2.74 -6.24
N GLN A 224 5.89 -1.48 -5.89
CA GLN A 224 7.27 -0.99 -5.86
C GLN A 224 8.08 -1.58 -4.70
N LEU A 225 7.42 -2.22 -3.73
CA LEU A 225 8.06 -2.85 -2.59
C LEU A 225 8.50 -4.27 -2.93
N ARG A 226 9.74 -4.57 -2.56
CA ARG A 226 10.33 -5.90 -2.75
C ARG A 226 9.92 -6.86 -1.67
N ASP A 227 9.72 -6.35 -0.45
CA ASP A 227 9.28 -7.15 0.67
C ASP A 227 7.85 -7.67 0.43
N ALA A 228 7.72 -8.99 0.33
CA ALA A 228 6.44 -9.67 0.15
C ALA A 228 5.48 -9.38 1.32
N LYS A 229 6.01 -9.26 2.54
CA LYS A 229 5.20 -8.98 3.73
C LYS A 229 4.61 -7.56 3.66
N ALA A 230 5.43 -6.57 3.31
CA ALA A 230 4.94 -5.21 3.06
C ALA A 230 3.90 -5.14 1.94
N ARG A 231 4.11 -5.86 0.82
CA ARG A 231 3.12 -5.98 -0.26
C ARG A 231 1.78 -6.54 0.24
N ALA A 232 1.80 -7.56 1.09
CA ALA A 232 0.60 -8.15 1.67
C ALA A 232 -0.18 -7.18 2.56
N TYR A 233 0.48 -6.29 3.29
CA TYR A 233 -0.23 -5.27 4.07
C TYR A 233 -0.91 -4.21 3.20
N PHE A 234 -0.26 -3.78 2.12
CA PHE A 234 -0.91 -2.93 1.11
C PHE A 234 -2.12 -3.62 0.49
N PHE A 235 -2.02 -4.92 0.25
CA PHE A 235 -3.13 -5.72 -0.21
C PHE A 235 -4.30 -5.73 0.79
N ARG A 236 -4.06 -5.84 2.10
CA ARG A 236 -5.13 -5.74 3.11
C ARG A 236 -5.83 -4.38 3.12
N VAL A 237 -5.11 -3.29 2.85
CA VAL A 237 -5.73 -1.97 2.64
C VAL A 237 -6.67 -2.02 1.42
N GLN A 238 -6.27 -2.65 0.31
CA GLN A 238 -7.12 -2.83 -0.87
C GLN A 238 -8.36 -3.67 -0.54
N GLN A 239 -8.21 -4.80 0.16
CA GLN A 239 -9.34 -5.63 0.58
C GLN A 239 -10.33 -4.84 1.45
N SER A 240 -9.83 -4.00 2.36
CA SER A 240 -10.67 -3.13 3.20
C SER A 240 -11.48 -2.13 2.39
N LEU A 241 -10.85 -1.51 1.38
CA LEU A 241 -11.53 -0.58 0.48
C LEU A 241 -12.61 -1.29 -0.35
N LEU A 242 -12.25 -2.41 -0.99
CA LEU A 242 -13.16 -3.23 -1.78
C LEU A 242 -14.37 -3.66 -0.96
N PHE A 243 -14.13 -4.28 0.19
CA PHE A 243 -15.18 -4.75 1.08
C PHE A 243 -16.08 -3.60 1.53
N THR A 244 -15.50 -2.48 1.98
CA THR A 244 -16.30 -1.35 2.49
C THR A 244 -17.12 -0.70 1.38
N PHE A 245 -16.57 -0.52 0.19
CA PHE A 245 -17.29 0.03 -0.96
C PHE A 245 -18.45 -0.87 -1.39
N LEU A 246 -18.17 -2.17 -1.60
CA LEU A 246 -19.16 -3.14 -2.04
C LEU A 246 -20.26 -3.37 -0.98
N SER A 247 -19.91 -3.44 0.30
CA SER A 247 -20.90 -3.50 1.39
C SER A 247 -21.79 -2.26 1.41
N THR A 248 -21.20 -1.06 1.29
CA THR A 248 -21.97 0.19 1.30
C THR A 248 -22.91 0.31 0.09
N LEU A 249 -22.53 -0.23 -1.06
CA LEU A 249 -23.41 -0.33 -2.23
C LEU A 249 -24.52 -1.36 -2.01
N SER A 250 -24.17 -2.53 -1.47
CA SER A 250 -25.12 -3.61 -1.17
C SER A 250 -26.18 -3.19 -0.15
N ASP A 251 -25.81 -2.38 0.84
CA ASP A 251 -26.73 -1.82 1.84
C ASP A 251 -27.82 -0.90 1.26
N ARG A 252 -27.64 -0.43 0.02
CA ARG A 252 -28.64 0.36 -0.71
C ARG A 252 -29.70 -0.50 -1.40
N LEU A 253 -29.47 -1.82 -1.49
CA LEU A 253 -30.39 -2.75 -2.11
C LEU A 253 -31.37 -3.29 -1.05
N PRO A 254 -32.69 -2.98 -1.15
CA PRO A 254 -33.64 -3.29 -0.07
C PRO A 254 -33.76 -4.80 0.26
N TRP A 255 -33.65 -5.66 -0.75
CA TRP A 255 -33.80 -7.11 -0.58
C TRP A 255 -32.62 -7.76 0.14
N LEU A 256 -31.41 -7.19 0.08
CA LEU A 256 -30.25 -7.69 0.82
C LEU A 256 -30.32 -7.32 2.31
N ARG A 257 -31.06 -6.27 2.66
CA ARG A 257 -31.31 -5.84 4.04
C ARG A 257 -32.37 -6.69 4.75
N GLY A 258 -33.04 -7.60 4.04
CA GLY A 258 -34.19 -8.35 4.58
C GLY A 258 -35.46 -7.50 4.74
N GLU A 259 -35.52 -6.32 4.12
CA GLU A 259 -36.74 -5.52 4.07
C GLU A 259 -37.72 -6.18 3.08
N LYS A 260 -38.92 -6.54 3.56
CA LYS A 260 -39.97 -7.08 2.71
C LYS A 260 -40.46 -5.99 1.75
N THR A 261 -39.94 -5.98 0.53
CA THR A 261 -40.40 -5.07 -0.53
C THR A 261 -41.77 -5.51 -1.05
N LYS A 262 -42.84 -4.96 -0.47
CA LYS A 262 -44.12 -4.85 -1.17
C LYS A 262 -43.94 -3.80 -2.26
N TRP A 263 -43.92 -4.23 -3.52
CA TRP A 263 -43.76 -3.37 -4.70
C TRP A 263 -44.95 -2.43 -4.98
N GLU A 264 -45.74 -2.00 -3.98
CA GLU A 264 -47.00 -1.28 -4.21
C GLU A 264 -46.82 0.00 -5.04
N THR A 265 -47.04 -0.14 -6.35
CA THR A 265 -47.24 0.91 -7.35
C THR A 265 -48.51 1.67 -7.01
N THR A 266 -48.47 2.50 -5.96
CA THR A 266 -49.50 3.51 -5.72
C THR A 266 -48.95 4.85 -6.19
N PRO A 267 -49.61 5.52 -7.16
CA PRO A 267 -49.21 6.86 -7.57
C PRO A 267 -49.64 7.84 -6.47
N SER A 268 -48.83 7.97 -5.42
CA SER A 268 -49.09 8.91 -4.34
C SER A 268 -48.46 10.27 -4.66
N ALA A 269 -49.33 11.27 -4.80
CA ALA A 269 -49.05 12.61 -5.32
C ALA A 269 -48.30 13.55 -4.36
N ASN A 270 -47.65 13.06 -3.30
CA ASN A 270 -46.91 13.90 -2.36
C ASN A 270 -45.44 13.46 -2.25
N ARG A 271 -44.58 14.08 -3.07
CA ARG A 271 -43.12 13.92 -3.01
C ARG A 271 -42.57 14.75 -1.83
N SER A 272 -42.18 14.07 -0.77
CA SER A 272 -41.26 14.58 0.25
C SER A 272 -40.10 13.58 0.41
N ASP A 273 -38.91 13.97 -0.08
CA ASP A 273 -37.51 13.53 0.17
C ASP A 273 -37.12 12.07 0.49
N SER A 274 -38.06 11.15 0.67
CA SER A 274 -37.86 9.73 0.99
C SER A 274 -38.03 8.80 -0.21
N ALA A 275 -38.34 9.34 -1.40
CA ALA A 275 -38.66 8.58 -2.61
C ALA A 275 -37.44 8.25 -3.50
N VAL A 276 -36.24 8.75 -3.19
CA VAL A 276 -35.03 8.58 -4.04
C VAL A 276 -34.44 7.17 -3.93
N THR A 277 -34.69 6.46 -2.83
CA THR A 277 -34.14 5.11 -2.56
C THR A 277 -34.95 3.97 -3.18
N SER A 278 -36.10 4.26 -3.79
CA SER A 278 -37.03 3.28 -4.36
C SER A 278 -37.18 3.38 -5.88
N ASP A 279 -36.17 3.89 -6.58
CA ASP A 279 -36.14 3.93 -8.05
C ASP A 279 -35.41 2.67 -8.57
N PRO A 280 -36.09 1.78 -9.34
CA PRO A 280 -35.46 0.63 -9.99
C PRO A 280 -34.20 0.99 -10.78
N ALA A 281 -34.14 2.21 -11.33
CA ALA A 281 -33.00 2.67 -12.10
C ALA A 281 -31.74 2.89 -11.22
N VAL A 282 -31.92 3.28 -9.96
CA VAL A 282 -30.84 3.39 -8.97
C VAL A 282 -30.34 1.99 -8.58
N TRP A 283 -31.24 1.03 -8.39
CA TRP A 283 -30.86 -0.36 -8.08
C TRP A 283 -30.10 -1.01 -9.23
N THR A 284 -30.52 -0.80 -10.48
CA THR A 284 -29.78 -1.27 -11.67
C THR A 284 -28.38 -0.66 -11.73
N ALA A 285 -28.24 0.64 -11.46
CA ALA A 285 -26.92 1.28 -11.42
C ALA A 285 -26.03 0.69 -10.32
N VAL A 286 -26.58 0.45 -9.12
CA VAL A 286 -25.85 -0.21 -8.02
C VAL A 286 -25.41 -1.62 -8.40
N LEU A 287 -26.30 -2.42 -8.99
CA LEU A 287 -25.97 -3.78 -9.46
C LEU A 287 -24.89 -3.77 -10.55
N ASN A 288 -24.97 -2.85 -11.51
CA ASN A 288 -23.93 -2.68 -12.54
C ASN A 288 -22.57 -2.32 -11.93
N ALA A 289 -22.55 -1.44 -10.92
CA ALA A 289 -21.32 -1.09 -10.22
C ALA A 289 -20.73 -2.29 -9.45
N LEU A 290 -21.57 -3.03 -8.71
CA LEU A 290 -21.15 -4.24 -8.00
C LEU A 290 -20.56 -5.27 -8.96
N PHE A 291 -21.26 -5.55 -10.07
CA PHE A 291 -20.82 -6.48 -11.10
C PHE A 291 -19.49 -6.05 -11.73
N PHE A 292 -19.38 -4.78 -12.15
CA PHE A 292 -18.15 -4.24 -12.74
C PHE A 292 -16.92 -4.39 -11.82
N VAL A 293 -17.07 -4.10 -10.53
CA VAL A 293 -15.98 -4.25 -9.57
C VAL A 293 -15.62 -5.74 -9.38
N CYS A 294 -16.61 -6.64 -9.33
CA CYS A 294 -16.36 -8.07 -9.23
C CYS A 294 -15.61 -8.64 -10.44
N GLU A 295 -16.01 -8.26 -11.67
CA GLU A 295 -15.30 -8.63 -12.89
C GLU A 295 -13.86 -8.09 -12.89
N THR A 296 -13.67 -6.84 -12.47
CA THR A 296 -12.33 -6.24 -12.36
C THR A 296 -11.45 -7.00 -11.35
N MET A 297 -12.02 -7.40 -10.21
CA MET A 297 -11.31 -8.22 -9.23
C MET A 297 -10.94 -9.60 -9.81
N GLN A 298 -11.81 -10.19 -10.62
CA GLN A 298 -11.52 -11.43 -11.33
C GLN A 298 -10.38 -11.26 -12.32
N ASP A 299 -10.34 -10.16 -13.08
CA ASP A 299 -9.20 -9.85 -13.96
C ASP A 299 -7.90 -9.72 -13.16
N TRP A 300 -7.94 -9.06 -12.00
CA TRP A 300 -6.78 -8.94 -11.12
C TRP A 300 -6.29 -10.27 -10.58
N THR A 301 -7.14 -11.29 -10.39
CA THR A 301 -6.67 -12.62 -9.98
C THR A 301 -5.69 -13.26 -10.99
N ASN A 302 -5.70 -12.81 -12.24
CA ASN A 302 -4.82 -13.29 -13.30
C ASN A 302 -3.58 -12.39 -13.53
N ASP A 303 -3.46 -11.26 -12.84
CA ASP A 303 -2.29 -10.38 -12.93
C ASP A 303 -1.10 -10.99 -12.16
N GLN A 304 0.09 -10.89 -12.75
CA GLN A 304 1.33 -11.44 -12.21
C GLN A 304 1.56 -11.04 -10.74
N TYR A 305 1.27 -9.78 -10.37
CA TYR A 305 1.46 -9.30 -9.01
C TYR A 305 0.64 -10.09 -7.99
N PHE A 306 -0.64 -10.33 -8.27
CA PHE A 306 -1.54 -11.03 -7.36
C PHE A 306 -1.29 -12.54 -7.35
N VAL A 307 -0.90 -13.11 -8.49
CA VAL A 307 -0.48 -14.51 -8.58
C VAL A 307 0.77 -14.75 -7.72
N GLU A 308 1.80 -13.90 -7.86
CA GLU A 308 3.01 -14.00 -7.03
C GLU A 308 2.72 -13.82 -5.53
N LEU A 309 1.83 -12.90 -5.19
CA LEU A 309 1.40 -12.67 -3.81
C LEU A 309 0.69 -13.90 -3.22
N TRP A 310 -0.17 -14.54 -4.02
CA TRP A 310 -0.98 -15.68 -3.59
C TRP A 310 -0.23 -17.01 -3.58
N GLU A 311 0.74 -17.22 -4.46
CA GLU A 311 1.56 -18.44 -4.49
C GLU A 311 2.42 -18.56 -3.22
N ASP A 312 2.84 -17.44 -2.63
CA ASP A 312 3.59 -17.44 -1.37
C ASP A 312 2.76 -17.98 -0.20
N ARG A 313 3.22 -19.10 0.37
CA ARG A 313 2.55 -19.80 1.48
C ARG A 313 2.52 -18.97 2.76
N ASP A 314 3.58 -18.24 3.05
CA ASP A 314 3.67 -17.47 4.29
C ASP A 314 2.80 -16.22 4.20
N ILE A 315 2.70 -15.62 3.02
CA ILE A 315 1.74 -14.55 2.74
C ILE A 315 0.30 -15.03 2.84
N ARG A 316 -0.06 -16.19 2.28
CA ARG A 316 -1.42 -16.75 2.44
C ARG A 316 -1.84 -16.86 3.91
N LYS A 317 -0.99 -17.45 4.75
CA LYS A 317 -1.24 -17.54 6.19
C LYS A 317 -1.37 -16.17 6.87
N LEU A 318 -0.58 -15.20 6.41
CA LEU A 318 -0.63 -13.82 6.91
C LEU A 318 -1.95 -13.12 6.54
N LEU A 319 -2.57 -13.47 5.42
CA LEU A 319 -3.84 -12.90 4.99
C LEU A 319 -5.04 -13.55 5.72
N GLU A 320 -4.93 -14.84 6.06
CA GLU A 320 -5.95 -15.61 6.79
C GLU A 320 -6.09 -15.18 8.26
N HIS A 321 -5.02 -14.69 8.89
CA HIS A 321 -4.99 -14.40 10.32
C HIS A 321 -4.49 -12.98 10.62
N PRO A 322 -5.01 -12.31 11.67
CA PRO A 322 -4.43 -11.05 12.14
C PRO A 322 -2.97 -11.26 12.57
N ASP A 323 -2.06 -10.40 12.11
CA ASP A 323 -0.67 -10.34 12.55
C ASP A 323 -0.58 -9.56 13.87
N PRO A 324 -0.19 -10.20 14.99
CA PRO A 324 -0.17 -9.57 16.31
C PRO A 324 0.64 -8.26 16.38
N TRP A 325 1.65 -8.09 15.54
CA TRP A 325 2.55 -6.92 15.62
C TRP A 325 2.05 -5.69 14.86
N ILE A 326 1.04 -5.85 14.01
CA ILE A 326 0.50 -4.78 13.18
C ILE A 326 -1.01 -4.59 13.39
N ASP A 327 -1.72 -5.67 13.75
CA ASP A 327 -3.16 -5.73 13.88
C ASP A 327 -3.64 -5.64 15.32
N GLU A 328 -2.74 -5.61 16.31
CA GLU A 328 -3.16 -5.30 17.68
C GLU A 328 -3.79 -3.88 17.70
N PRO A 329 -5.01 -3.75 18.23
CA PRO A 329 -5.57 -2.46 18.54
C PRO A 329 -4.74 -1.87 19.69
N SER A 330 -4.08 -0.73 19.46
CA SER A 330 -3.30 -0.07 20.49
C SER A 330 -4.19 0.18 21.73
N PRO A 331 -3.71 -0.08 22.96
CA PRO A 331 -4.48 0.13 24.20
C PRO A 331 -4.96 1.59 24.40
N PHE A 332 -4.46 2.53 23.60
CA PHE A 332 -4.86 3.94 23.59
C PHE A 332 -5.89 4.27 22.49
N GLU A 333 -6.51 3.26 21.85
CA GLU A 333 -7.45 3.40 20.73
C GLU A 333 -8.93 3.59 21.14
N GLU A 334 -9.21 3.77 22.44
CA GLU A 334 -10.58 4.01 22.91
C GLU A 334 -11.11 5.39 22.41
N ASP A 335 -12.20 5.31 21.62
CA ASP A 335 -13.07 6.39 21.15
C ASP A 335 -12.57 7.37 20.06
N SER A 336 -12.84 7.04 18.79
CA SER A 336 -13.47 7.96 17.83
C SER A 336 -13.97 7.23 16.57
N SER A 337 -15.13 7.62 16.03
CA SER A 337 -15.68 7.08 14.77
C SER A 337 -14.75 7.28 13.55
N LYS A 338 -13.86 8.28 13.60
CA LYS A 338 -12.88 8.56 12.53
C LYS A 338 -11.71 7.57 12.48
N LYS A 339 -11.37 6.91 13.60
CA LYS A 339 -10.27 5.92 13.65
C LYS A 339 -10.67 4.55 13.10
N SER A 340 -11.96 4.20 13.17
CA SER A 340 -12.48 2.92 12.68
C SER A 340 -12.26 2.71 11.17
N THR A 341 -12.34 3.77 10.36
CA THR A 341 -12.08 3.70 8.91
C THR A 341 -10.59 3.63 8.57
N VAL A 342 -9.73 4.32 9.32
CA VAL A 342 -8.27 4.35 9.08
C VAL A 342 -7.63 2.98 9.32
N TYR A 343 -8.14 2.24 10.31
CA TYR A 343 -7.63 0.94 10.72
C TYR A 343 -8.50 -0.24 10.29
N GLY A 344 -9.52 -0.01 9.45
CA GLY A 344 -10.44 -1.06 9.01
C GLY A 344 -9.74 -2.27 8.36
N TRP A 345 -8.58 -2.03 7.75
CA TRP A 345 -7.71 -3.06 7.17
C TRP A 345 -7.07 -4.01 8.18
N LYS A 346 -6.90 -3.62 9.45
CA LYS A 346 -6.43 -4.54 10.51
C LYS A 346 -7.45 -5.65 10.77
N THR A 347 -8.73 -5.33 10.63
CA THR A 347 -9.87 -6.21 10.94
C THR A 347 -10.49 -6.89 9.71
N ILE A 348 -9.92 -6.69 8.52
CA ILE A 348 -10.55 -7.12 7.28
C ILE A 348 -10.77 -8.64 7.20
N SER A 349 -9.80 -9.43 7.68
CA SER A 349 -9.90 -10.90 7.69
C SER A 349 -11.09 -11.38 8.54
N THR A 350 -11.30 -10.78 9.71
CA THR A 350 -12.45 -11.09 10.58
C THR A 350 -13.77 -10.68 9.94
N ARG A 351 -13.85 -9.46 9.39
CA ARG A 351 -15.07 -8.97 8.73
C ARG A 351 -15.48 -9.82 7.52
N LEU A 352 -14.50 -10.34 6.78
CA LEU A 352 -14.75 -11.27 5.67
C LEU A 352 -15.25 -12.62 6.17
N ALA A 353 -14.65 -13.17 7.22
CA ALA A 353 -15.10 -14.42 7.84
C ALA A 353 -16.54 -14.29 8.35
N ASP A 354 -16.86 -13.22 9.07
CA ASP A 354 -18.21 -12.94 9.59
C ASP A 354 -19.23 -12.83 8.43
N ALA A 355 -18.88 -12.14 7.34
CA ALA A 355 -19.74 -11.99 6.16
C ALA A 355 -20.00 -13.33 5.41
N LEU A 356 -19.04 -14.26 5.45
CA LEU A 356 -19.21 -15.61 4.91
C LEU A 356 -20.13 -16.46 5.82
N GLU A 357 -20.04 -16.30 7.14
CA GLU A 357 -20.85 -17.03 8.12
C GLU A 357 -22.32 -16.55 8.20
N GLU A 358 -22.58 -15.26 8.03
CA GLU A 358 -23.93 -14.67 8.09
C GLU A 358 -24.84 -15.10 6.93
N GLN A 359 -24.29 -15.68 5.86
CA GLN A 359 -25.05 -16.11 4.69
C GLN A 359 -25.60 -17.53 4.86
N PRO A 360 -26.93 -17.77 4.78
CA PRO A 360 -27.50 -19.10 4.95
C PRO A 360 -27.02 -20.06 3.85
N SER A 361 -26.54 -21.24 4.24
CA SER A 361 -26.11 -22.31 3.32
C SER A 361 -27.17 -22.59 2.24
N PRO A 362 -26.80 -22.75 0.95
CA PRO A 362 -27.77 -23.01 -0.10
C PRO A 362 -28.54 -24.30 0.18
N LYS A 363 -29.88 -24.19 0.23
CA LYS A 363 -30.75 -25.36 0.18
C LYS A 363 -30.68 -25.92 -1.24
N SER A 364 -29.94 -27.01 -1.39
CA SER A 364 -29.73 -27.84 -2.59
C SER A 364 -28.81 -27.28 -3.70
N PRO A 365 -27.89 -28.10 -4.23
CA PRO A 365 -26.98 -27.70 -5.29
C PRO A 365 -27.74 -27.73 -6.61
N THR A 366 -28.12 -26.56 -7.13
CA THR A 366 -28.62 -26.48 -8.50
C THR A 366 -27.43 -26.21 -9.41
N SER A 367 -27.20 -27.16 -10.31
CA SER A 367 -26.12 -27.26 -11.28
C SER A 367 -25.80 -25.95 -12.01
N HIS A 368 -24.77 -25.26 -11.51
CA HIS A 368 -23.69 -24.60 -12.22
C HIS A 368 -22.83 -23.92 -11.13
N GLU A 369 -22.27 -24.74 -10.24
CA GLU A 369 -21.19 -24.28 -9.38
C GLU A 369 -19.98 -24.04 -10.29
N PHE A 370 -19.68 -22.77 -10.57
CA PHE A 370 -18.33 -22.37 -10.93
C PHE A 370 -17.44 -22.62 -9.70
N SER A 371 -17.14 -23.90 -9.44
CA SER A 371 -16.08 -24.27 -8.52
C SER A 371 -14.79 -23.80 -9.16
N LEU A 372 -14.34 -22.59 -8.79
CA LEU A 372 -13.02 -22.08 -9.14
C LEU A 372 -11.99 -23.12 -8.69
N SER A 373 -11.35 -23.79 -9.65
CA SER A 373 -10.38 -24.87 -9.40
C SER A 373 -9.13 -24.40 -8.65
N CYS A 374 -8.97 -23.08 -8.49
CA CYS A 374 -8.00 -22.44 -7.62
C CYS A 374 -8.63 -21.13 -7.13
N PRO A 375 -9.03 -21.00 -5.86
CA PRO A 375 -9.49 -19.72 -5.36
C PRO A 375 -8.33 -18.73 -5.45
N GLY A 376 -8.47 -17.69 -6.29
CA GLY A 376 -7.49 -16.62 -6.38
C GLY A 376 -7.49 -15.77 -5.10
N VAL A 377 -6.61 -14.76 -5.05
CA VAL A 377 -6.40 -13.89 -3.87
C VAL A 377 -7.68 -13.17 -3.37
N PHE A 378 -8.72 -13.09 -4.21
CA PHE A 378 -9.99 -12.43 -3.92
C PHE A 378 -11.18 -13.39 -3.73
N ALA A 379 -10.94 -14.70 -3.64
CA ALA A 379 -12.00 -15.72 -3.67
C ALA A 379 -13.11 -15.50 -2.63
N ASP A 380 -12.76 -15.22 -1.38
CA ASP A 380 -13.73 -14.98 -0.30
C ASP A 380 -14.66 -13.79 -0.62
N MET A 381 -14.10 -12.69 -1.12
CA MET A 381 -14.91 -11.53 -1.52
C MET A 381 -15.77 -11.84 -2.74
N PHE A 382 -15.23 -12.56 -3.72
CA PHE A 382 -16.00 -12.95 -4.90
C PHE A 382 -17.19 -13.82 -4.49
N GLU A 383 -17.01 -14.78 -3.59
CA GLU A 383 -18.08 -15.64 -3.09
C GLU A 383 -19.19 -14.85 -2.39
N VAL A 384 -18.82 -13.88 -1.53
CA VAL A 384 -19.79 -13.02 -0.84
C VAL A 384 -20.62 -12.21 -1.85
N TYR A 385 -19.96 -11.47 -2.74
CA TYR A 385 -20.65 -10.50 -3.60
C TYR A 385 -21.31 -11.13 -4.84
N GLU A 386 -20.75 -12.20 -5.41
CA GLU A 386 -21.42 -12.95 -6.49
C GLU A 386 -22.77 -13.50 -5.99
N ARG A 387 -22.79 -14.06 -4.78
CA ARG A 387 -24.01 -14.58 -4.17
C ARG A 387 -25.04 -13.48 -3.91
N GLN A 388 -24.60 -12.32 -3.40
CA GLN A 388 -25.49 -11.16 -3.18
C GLN A 388 -26.07 -10.61 -4.50
N ILE A 389 -25.25 -10.49 -5.54
CA ILE A 389 -25.69 -10.08 -6.88
C ILE A 389 -26.73 -11.06 -7.42
N ARG A 390 -26.48 -12.37 -7.30
CA ARG A 390 -27.38 -13.42 -7.79
C ARG A 390 -28.72 -13.44 -7.06
N GLN A 391 -28.71 -13.33 -5.73
CA GLN A 391 -29.93 -13.17 -4.93
C GLN A 391 -30.73 -11.92 -5.36
N GLY A 392 -30.04 -10.83 -5.68
CA GLY A 392 -30.69 -9.61 -6.16
C GLY A 392 -31.32 -9.75 -7.53
N LEU A 393 -30.64 -10.38 -8.48
CA LEU A 393 -31.18 -10.64 -9.81
C LEU A 393 -32.41 -11.56 -9.73
N GLU A 394 -32.38 -12.61 -8.90
CA GLU A 394 -33.54 -13.48 -8.66
C GLU A 394 -34.72 -12.71 -8.04
N ALA A 395 -34.46 -11.83 -7.08
CA ALA A 395 -35.50 -11.00 -6.46
C ALA A 395 -36.17 -10.05 -7.46
N VAL A 396 -35.38 -9.44 -8.38
CA VAL A 396 -35.89 -8.53 -9.42
C VAL A 396 -36.67 -9.27 -10.51
N VAL A 397 -36.28 -10.50 -10.87
CA VAL A 397 -36.97 -11.31 -11.89
C VAL A 397 -38.24 -11.97 -11.34
N SER A 398 -38.30 -12.24 -10.03
CA SER A 398 -39.46 -12.89 -9.37
C SER A 398 -40.59 -11.92 -9.02
N SER A 399 -40.34 -10.62 -9.09
CA SER A 399 -41.30 -9.51 -8.91
C SER A 399 -41.84 -9.01 -10.24
#